data_AF-A0A7W0LPB4-F1
#
_entry.id   AF-A0A7W0LPB4-F1
#
_cell.length_a   1.000
_cell.length_b   1.000
_cell.length_c   1.000
_cell.angle_alpha   90.00
_cell.angle_beta   90.00
_cell.angle_gamma   90.00
#
_symmetry.space_group_name_H-M   'P 1'
#
loop_
_entity.id
_entity.type
_entity.pdbx_description
1 polymer ?
#
loop_
_entity_poly.entity_id
_entity_poly.type
_entity_poly.pdbx_seq_one_letter_code
_entity_poly.pdbx_strand_id
1 'polypeptide(L)'
;PHIVPKRVRLALEANCGGLVCAAGDLAEVRAIAPRLTLVVPGTRPVGAEPHDQARTGTPADALADGADLLVVGRVVTAAEDRAAAADALVSSLNS
;
A
#
# COMPACT_ATOMS: atom_id res chain seq x y z
N PRO A 1 -0.10 21.33 8.75
CA PRO A 1 0.41 21.30 7.36
C PRO A 1 0.66 19.85 6.91
N HIS A 2 0.13 19.47 5.73
CA HIS A 2 0.34 18.14 5.15
C HIS A 2 1.82 17.97 4.75
N ILE A 3 2.54 17.03 5.37
CA ILE A 3 4.00 16.87 5.20
C ILE A 3 4.36 16.07 3.95
N VAL A 4 3.40 15.37 3.35
CA VAL A 4 3.60 14.43 2.24
C VAL A 4 4.24 15.13 1.03
N PRO A 5 3.72 16.25 0.49
CA PRO A 5 4.33 16.90 -0.67
C PRO A 5 5.79 17.28 -0.47
N LYS A 6 6.14 17.74 0.74
CA LYS A 6 7.52 18.12 1.07
C LYS A 6 8.45 16.90 1.05
N ARG A 7 8.01 15.76 1.58
CA ARG A 7 8.78 14.50 1.57
C ARG A 7 8.92 13.93 0.17
N VAL A 8 7.86 13.99 -0.65
CA VAL A 8 7.90 13.52 -2.04
C VAL A 8 8.93 14.32 -2.84
N ARG A 9 8.94 15.66 -2.71
CA ARG A 9 9.93 16.51 -3.38
C ARG A 9 11.36 16.20 -2.93
N LEU A 10 11.58 16.03 -1.63
CA LEU A 10 12.91 15.65 -1.12
C LEU A 10 13.36 14.29 -1.65
N ALA A 11 12.45 13.31 -1.77
CA ALA A 11 12.77 12.01 -2.34
C ALA A 11 13.17 12.11 -3.82
N LEU A 12 12.50 12.98 -4.60
CA LEU A 12 12.87 13.26 -5.99
C LEU A 12 14.24 13.94 -6.09
N GLU A 13 14.51 14.97 -5.27
CA GLU A 13 15.80 15.66 -5.22
C GLU A 13 16.95 14.72 -4.83
N ALA A 14 16.66 13.73 -3.97
CA ALA A 14 17.62 12.70 -3.57
C ALA A 14 17.77 11.55 -4.58
N ASN A 15 17.08 11.60 -5.73
CA ASN A 15 17.04 10.53 -6.73
C ASN A 15 16.61 9.16 -6.17
N CYS A 16 15.68 9.15 -5.21
CA CYS A 16 15.07 7.90 -4.74
C CYS A 16 14.32 7.21 -5.88
N GLY A 17 14.35 5.86 -5.92
CA GLY A 17 13.58 5.06 -6.87
C GLY A 17 12.13 4.82 -6.47
N GLY A 18 11.80 4.97 -5.18
CA GLY A 18 10.45 4.71 -4.67
C GLY A 18 10.18 5.37 -3.32
N LEU A 19 8.91 5.32 -2.91
CA LEU A 19 8.41 5.89 -1.67
C LEU A 19 7.43 4.93 -0.99
N VAL A 20 7.51 4.85 0.33
CA VAL A 20 6.49 4.17 1.15
C VAL A 20 5.47 5.21 1.63
N CYS A 21 4.19 5.01 1.35
CA CYS A 21 3.11 5.90 1.78
C CYS A 21 1.82 5.16 2.11
N ALA A 22 0.87 5.84 2.77
CA ALA A 22 -0.45 5.29 3.01
C ALA A 22 -1.28 5.30 1.71
N ALA A 23 -2.28 4.41 1.61
CA ALA A 23 -3.18 4.34 0.45
C ALA A 23 -3.83 5.70 0.15
N GLY A 24 -4.31 6.40 1.19
CA GLY A 24 -4.96 7.72 1.04
C GLY A 24 -4.04 8.84 0.55
N ASP A 25 -2.72 8.64 0.51
CA ASP A 25 -1.76 9.62 -0.01
C ASP A 25 -1.37 9.33 -1.48
N LEU A 26 -1.76 8.18 -2.05
CA LEU A 26 -1.29 7.72 -3.36
C LEU A 26 -1.58 8.71 -4.49
N ALA A 27 -2.80 9.25 -4.55
CA ALA A 27 -3.20 10.18 -5.59
C ALA A 27 -2.34 11.47 -5.58
N GLU A 28 -2.08 12.02 -4.38
CA GLU A 28 -1.25 13.22 -4.23
C GLU A 28 0.22 12.91 -4.58
N VAL A 29 0.75 11.77 -4.11
CA VAL A 29 2.13 11.36 -4.41
C VAL A 29 2.32 11.12 -5.91
N ARG A 30 1.39 10.41 -6.56
CA ARG A 30 1.47 10.10 -8.00
C ARG A 30 1.39 11.36 -8.85
N ALA A 31 0.62 12.37 -8.45
CA ALA A 31 0.55 13.66 -9.14
C ALA A 31 1.90 14.42 -9.09
N ILE A 32 2.64 14.33 -7.99
CA ILE A 32 3.94 15.01 -7.83
C ILE A 32 5.07 14.19 -8.45
N ALA A 33 5.04 12.87 -8.30
CA ALA A 33 6.12 11.95 -8.63
C ALA A 33 5.60 10.77 -9.46
N PRO A 34 5.24 10.99 -10.74
CA PRO A 34 4.58 9.98 -11.57
C PRO A 34 5.42 8.72 -11.81
N ARG A 35 6.75 8.81 -11.66
CA ARG A 35 7.71 7.74 -11.94
C ARG A 35 8.26 7.01 -10.70
N LEU A 36 7.91 7.43 -9.49
CA LEU A 36 8.34 6.70 -8.29
C LEU A 36 7.58 5.39 -8.17
N THR A 37 8.28 4.34 -7.72
CA THR A 37 7.64 3.12 -7.24
C THR A 37 6.97 3.39 -5.90
N LEU A 38 5.65 3.21 -5.83
CA LEU A 38 4.86 3.45 -4.63
C LEU A 38 4.58 2.15 -3.89
N VAL A 39 5.04 2.10 -2.65
CA VAL A 39 4.91 0.93 -1.78
C VAL A 39 3.92 1.25 -0.67
N VAL A 40 2.88 0.43 -0.53
CA VAL A 40 1.79 0.67 0.43
C VAL A 40 1.72 -0.47 1.43
N PRO A 41 2.06 -0.23 2.72
CA PRO A 41 1.89 -1.21 3.77
C PRO A 41 0.49 -1.19 4.38
N GLY A 42 0.08 -2.33 4.94
CA GLY A 42 -1.07 -2.38 5.83
C GLY A 42 -2.43 -2.36 5.13
N THR A 43 -2.48 -2.66 3.83
CA THR A 43 -3.75 -2.86 3.12
C THR A 43 -4.47 -4.07 3.70
N ARG A 44 -5.68 -3.86 4.22
CA ARG A 44 -6.42 -4.89 4.95
C ARG A 44 -7.39 -5.60 4.00
N PRO A 45 -7.31 -6.92 3.84
CA PRO A 45 -8.35 -7.65 3.10
C PRO A 45 -9.70 -7.54 3.83
N VAL A 46 -10.78 -7.50 3.06
CA VAL A 46 -12.15 -7.38 3.57
C VAL A 46 -12.43 -8.51 4.59
N GLY A 47 -12.79 -8.15 5.83
CA GLY A 47 -13.16 -9.11 6.89
C GLY A 47 -12.15 -9.36 8.02
N ALA A 48 -10.97 -8.73 8.04
CA ALA A 48 -9.97 -8.92 9.12
C ALA A 48 -10.14 -7.96 10.33
N GLU A 49 -9.87 -8.47 11.54
CA GLU A 49 -10.00 -7.76 12.84
C GLU A 49 -9.19 -6.43 12.91
N PRO A 50 -9.69 -5.40 13.61
CA PRO A 50 -9.06 -4.09 13.69
C PRO A 50 -7.99 -4.03 14.76
N HIS A 51 -6.74 -4.35 14.41
CA HIS A 51 -5.61 -4.10 15.30
C HIS A 51 -4.63 -3.06 14.71
N ASP A 52 -4.57 -1.89 15.37
CA ASP A 52 -3.55 -0.83 15.36
C ASP A 52 -3.23 -0.04 14.07
N GLN A 53 -4.00 -0.15 12.99
CA GLN A 53 -3.78 0.72 11.81
C GLN A 53 -5.05 1.41 11.34
N ALA A 54 -5.00 2.76 11.34
CA ALA A 54 -6.13 3.67 11.29
C ALA A 54 -6.45 4.26 9.90
N ARG A 55 -5.98 3.68 8.78
CA ARG A 55 -6.42 4.12 7.45
C ARG A 55 -6.85 2.95 6.58
N THR A 56 -8.17 2.93 6.38
CA THR A 56 -9.02 1.97 5.68
C THR A 56 -8.80 2.03 4.16
N GLY A 57 -8.19 1.00 3.61
CA GLY A 57 -8.17 0.71 2.17
C GLY A 57 -7.91 -0.78 1.97
N THR A 58 -8.65 -1.41 1.07
CA THR A 58 -8.39 -2.81 0.71
C THR A 58 -7.14 -2.89 -0.17
N PRO A 59 -6.49 -4.07 -0.27
CA PRO A 59 -5.44 -4.31 -1.25
C PRO A 59 -5.82 -3.88 -2.68
N ALA A 60 -7.08 -4.15 -3.08
CA ALA A 60 -7.59 -3.78 -4.39
C ALA A 60 -7.71 -2.25 -4.56
N ASP A 61 -8.23 -1.55 -3.55
CA ASP A 61 -8.35 -0.08 -3.59
C ASP A 61 -6.96 0.57 -3.72
N ALA A 62 -5.97 0.10 -2.95
CA ALA A 62 -4.62 0.65 -3.03
C ALA A 62 -3.98 0.46 -4.42
N LEU A 63 -4.22 -0.68 -5.08
CA LEU A 63 -3.77 -0.89 -6.46
C LEU A 63 -4.50 0.03 -7.43
N ALA A 64 -5.83 0.16 -7.30
CA ALA A 64 -6.64 1.05 -8.12
C ALA A 64 -6.22 2.53 -7.96
N ASP A 65 -5.83 2.92 -6.75
CA ASP A 65 -5.32 4.26 -6.41
C ASP A 65 -3.86 4.49 -6.86
N GLY A 66 -3.20 3.46 -7.41
CA GLY A 66 -1.90 3.57 -8.08
C GLY A 66 -0.70 3.10 -7.27
N ALA A 67 -0.88 2.21 -6.28
CA ALA A 67 0.21 1.49 -5.64
C ALA A 67 0.90 0.55 -6.64
N ASP A 68 2.23 0.50 -6.60
CA ASP A 68 3.03 -0.44 -7.40
C ASP A 68 3.30 -1.73 -6.60
N LEU A 69 3.44 -1.63 -5.28
CA LEU A 69 3.72 -2.75 -4.39
C LEU A 69 2.87 -2.69 -3.12
N LEU A 70 2.34 -3.84 -2.71
CA LEU A 70 1.61 -4.01 -1.45
C LEU A 70 2.49 -4.74 -0.44
N VAL A 71 2.59 -4.19 0.78
CA VAL A 71 3.25 -4.91 1.89
C VAL A 71 2.19 -5.59 2.74
N VAL A 72 2.13 -6.91 2.62
CA VAL A 72 1.18 -7.78 3.30
C VAL A 72 1.88 -8.50 4.45
N GLY A 73 1.31 -8.40 5.65
CA GLY A 73 1.88 -8.97 6.87
C GLY A 73 1.00 -10.04 7.51
N ARG A 74 0.45 -9.73 8.69
CA ARG A 74 -0.27 -10.66 9.58
C ARG A 74 -1.34 -11.51 8.90
N VAL A 75 -2.05 -10.98 7.91
CA VAL A 75 -3.10 -11.72 7.18
C VAL A 75 -2.56 -12.98 6.46
N VAL A 76 -1.29 -12.98 6.07
CA VAL A 76 -0.60 -14.17 5.54
C VAL A 76 0.21 -14.84 6.64
N THR A 77 1.00 -14.09 7.42
CA THR A 77 1.98 -14.71 8.33
C THR A 77 1.37 -15.39 9.55
N ALA A 78 0.16 -15.01 9.96
CA ALA A 78 -0.56 -15.59 11.09
C ALA A 78 -1.59 -16.66 10.69
N ALA A 79 -1.78 -16.90 9.38
CA ALA A 79 -2.64 -17.97 8.90
C ALA A 79 -2.03 -19.35 9.22
N GLU A 80 -2.89 -20.33 9.46
CA GLU A 80 -2.48 -21.73 9.64
C GLU A 80 -1.84 -22.27 8.36
N ASP A 81 -2.48 -22.02 7.22
CA ASP A 81 -1.92 -22.24 5.88
C ASP A 81 -1.57 -20.89 5.22
N ARG A 82 -0.29 -20.55 5.25
CA ARG A 82 0.23 -19.29 4.69
C ARG A 82 0.17 -19.25 3.16
N ALA A 83 0.35 -20.40 2.51
CA ALA A 83 0.30 -20.48 1.05
C ALA A 83 -1.12 -20.24 0.57
N ALA A 84 -2.09 -20.95 1.16
CA ALA A 84 -3.50 -20.76 0.86
C ALA A 84 -3.97 -19.31 1.14
N ALA A 85 -3.51 -18.69 2.24
CA ALA A 85 -3.85 -17.30 2.54
C ALA A 85 -3.28 -16.30 1.51
N ALA A 86 -2.04 -16.51 1.05
CA ALA A 86 -1.45 -15.69 0.00
C ALA A 86 -2.17 -15.87 -1.35
N ASP A 87 -2.50 -17.11 -1.72
CA ASP A 87 -3.21 -17.42 -2.96
C ASP A 87 -4.63 -16.82 -2.97
N ALA A 88 -5.33 -16.88 -1.84
CA ALA A 88 -6.64 -16.26 -1.69
C ALA A 88 -6.57 -14.73 -1.82
N LEU A 89 -5.55 -14.10 -1.24
CA LEU A 89 -5.32 -12.66 -1.38
C LEU A 89 -5.04 -12.28 -2.84
N VAL A 90 -4.15 -13.00 -3.53
CA VAL A 90 -3.85 -12.74 -4.95
C VAL A 90 -5.09 -12.95 -5.83
N SER A 91 -5.87 -14.00 -5.56
CA SER A 91 -7.12 -14.26 -6.29
C SER A 91 -8.12 -13.12 -6.13
N SER A 92 -8.22 -12.54 -4.94
CA SER A 92 -9.10 -11.40 -4.68
C SER A 92 -8.71 -10.10 -5.41
N LEU A 93 -7.47 -10.01 -5.91
CA LEU A 93 -6.96 -8.84 -6.64
C LEU A 93 -7.20 -8.93 -8.16
N ASN A 94 -7.39 -10.14 -8.69
CA ASN A 94 -7.56 -10.41 -10.12
C ASN A 94 -9.02 -10.58 -10.55
N SER A 95 -9.98 -10.35 -9.63
CA SER A 95 -11.41 -10.53 -9.83
C SER A 95 -12.11 -9.18 -9.99
#